data_AF-A0A3Q0ITC5-F1
#
_entry.id   AF-A0A3Q0ITC5-F1
#
_cell.length_a   1.000
_cell.length_b   1.000
_cell.length_c   1.000
_cell.angle_alpha   90.00
_cell.angle_beta   90.00
_cell.angle_gamma   90.00
#
_symmetry.space_group_name_H-M   'P 1'
#
loop_
_entity.id
_entity.type
_entity.pdbx_description
1 polymer ?
#
loop_
_entity_poly.entity_id
_entity_poly.type
_entity_poly.pdbx_seq_one_letter_code
_entity_poly.pdbx_strand_id
1 'polypeptide(L)'
;MSTCQREGKDFIIFATKEDHAIPSSVELPPPEPQPGLILPDGSINWNCPCLGGMATGPCGVQFREAFSCFHYSTDEPKGNKYAQH
;
A
#
# COMPACT_ATOMS: atom_id res chain seq x y z
N MET A 1 1.13 7.56 36.84
CA MET A 1 1.18 8.60 35.82
C MET A 1 2.37 8.35 34.93
N SER A 2 2.14 8.39 33.63
CA SER A 2 3.15 8.19 32.60
C SER A 2 4.26 9.24 32.69
N THR A 3 5.51 8.84 32.41
CA THR A 3 6.66 9.75 32.41
C THR A 3 7.30 9.81 31.03
N CYS A 4 7.83 10.98 30.67
CA CYS A 4 8.58 11.19 29.45
C CYS A 4 9.99 11.67 29.81
N GLN A 5 11.00 10.99 29.31
CA GLN A 5 12.41 11.32 29.50
C GLN A 5 13.06 11.55 28.15
N ARG A 6 14.03 12.47 28.09
CA ARG A 6 14.77 12.75 26.86
C ARG A 6 16.23 12.39 27.05
N GLU A 7 16.71 11.40 26.30
CA GLU A 7 18.12 11.01 26.26
C GLU A 7 18.70 11.41 24.90
N GLY A 8 19.40 12.54 24.87
CA GLY A 8 19.91 13.11 23.62
C GLY A 8 18.79 13.50 22.66
N LYS A 9 18.68 12.76 21.54
CA LYS A 9 17.65 12.93 20.49
C LYS A 9 16.41 12.08 20.73
N ASP A 10 16.52 11.09 21.61
CA ASP A 10 15.49 10.09 21.82
C ASP A 10 14.53 10.56 22.92
N PHE A 11 13.24 10.29 22.69
CA PHE A 11 12.17 10.51 23.66
C PHE A 11 11.66 9.14 24.13
N ILE A 12 11.79 8.88 25.42
CA ILE A 12 11.40 7.63 26.05
C ILE A 12 10.15 7.89 26.89
N ILE A 13 9.04 7.24 26.55
CA ILE A 13 7.78 7.35 27.26
C ILE A 13 7.52 6.06 28.02
N PHE A 14 7.40 6.16 29.34
CA PHE A 14 6.98 5.05 30.21
C PHE A 14 5.50 5.22 30.55
N ALA A 15 4.65 4.40 29.92
CA ALA A 15 3.23 4.35 30.20
C ALA A 15 2.94 3.42 31.39
N THR A 16 2.03 3.82 32.28
CA THR A 16 1.51 2.90 33.31
C THR A 16 0.37 2.06 32.75
N LYS A 17 0.01 0.95 33.42
CA LYS A 17 -1.05 0.06 32.95
C LYS A 17 -2.41 0.77 32.90
N GLU A 18 -2.64 1.69 33.84
CA GLU A 18 -3.87 2.47 33.95
C GLU A 18 -3.97 3.48 32.81
N ASP A 19 -2.88 4.18 32.50
CA ASP A 19 -2.84 5.17 31.41
C ASP A 19 -2.98 4.50 30.03
N HIS A 20 -2.42 3.28 29.86
CA HIS A 20 -2.56 2.50 28.63
C HIS A 20 -3.94 1.80 28.49
N ALA A 21 -4.68 1.63 29.59
CA ALA A 21 -6.03 1.07 29.56
C ALA A 21 -7.08 2.09 29.09
N ILE A 22 -6.74 3.39 29.12
CA ILE A 22 -7.61 4.47 28.64
C ILE A 22 -7.40 4.59 27.12
N PRO A 23 -8.46 4.45 26.29
CA PRO A 23 -8.34 4.63 24.86
C PRO A 23 -7.94 6.07 24.53
N SER A 24 -7.14 6.22 23.48
CA SER A 24 -6.72 7.54 22.98
C SER A 24 -7.93 8.40 22.63
N SER A 25 -7.92 9.66 23.05
CA SER A 25 -8.90 10.67 22.64
C SER A 25 -8.54 11.36 21.32
N VAL A 26 -7.41 10.99 20.70
CA VAL A 26 -6.96 11.60 19.44
C VAL A 26 -7.84 11.10 18.30
N GLU A 27 -8.50 12.05 17.64
CA GLU A 27 -9.23 11.80 16.42
C GLU A 27 -8.27 11.96 15.23
N LEU A 28 -8.06 10.87 14.49
CA LEU A 28 -7.22 10.91 13.30
C LEU A 28 -8.01 11.56 12.15
N PRO A 29 -7.35 12.33 11.28
CA PRO A 29 -7.98 12.81 10.06
C PRO A 29 -8.47 11.60 9.24
N PRO A 30 -9.56 11.76 8.45
CA PRO A 30 -10.01 10.71 7.56
C PRO A 30 -8.86 10.31 6.62
N PRO A 31 -8.71 9.02 6.33
CA PRO A 31 -7.68 8.57 5.40
C PRO A 31 -7.89 9.26 4.05
N GLU A 32 -6.83 9.83 3.51
CA GLU A 32 -6.89 10.38 2.16
C GLU A 32 -7.24 9.26 1.17
N PRO A 33 -8.10 9.54 0.18
CA PRO A 33 -8.44 8.56 -0.84
C PRO A 33 -7.18 8.19 -1.63
N GLN A 34 -6.71 6.97 -1.43
CA GLN A 34 -5.56 6.46 -2.17
C GLN A 34 -5.99 6.08 -3.58
N PRO A 35 -5.21 6.42 -4.62
CA PRO A 35 -5.52 6.01 -5.97
C PRO A 35 -5.54 4.48 -6.06
N GLY A 36 -6.57 3.95 -6.70
CA GLY A 36 -6.71 2.51 -6.95
C GLY A 36 -5.64 1.97 -7.90
N LEU A 37 -5.83 0.72 -8.32
CA LEU A 37 -4.90 0.06 -9.25
C LEU A 37 -4.85 0.75 -10.62
N ILE A 38 -5.96 1.32 -11.05
CA ILE A 38 -6.05 2.06 -12.31
C ILE A 38 -6.24 3.53 -11.97
N LEU A 39 -5.34 4.37 -12.49
CA LEU A 39 -5.39 5.82 -12.35
C LEU A 39 -6.48 6.42 -13.24
N PRO A 40 -6.92 7.67 -12.98
CA PRO A 40 -7.95 8.33 -13.79
C PRO A 40 -7.58 8.50 -15.27
N ASP A 41 -6.29 8.50 -15.60
CA ASP A 41 -5.79 8.55 -16.98
C ASP A 41 -5.77 7.17 -17.68
N GLY A 42 -6.19 6.12 -16.98
CA GLY A 42 -6.21 4.74 -17.48
C GLY A 42 -4.90 3.97 -17.29
N SER A 43 -3.85 4.62 -16.76
CA SER A 43 -2.56 3.98 -16.48
C SER A 43 -2.59 3.12 -15.21
N ILE A 44 -1.67 2.16 -15.12
CA ILE A 44 -1.59 1.23 -13.98
C ILE A 44 -0.71 1.85 -12.88
N ASN A 45 -1.28 1.95 -11.68
CA ASN A 45 -0.56 2.34 -10.46
C ASN A 45 0.26 1.16 -9.91
N TRP A 46 1.52 1.05 -10.31
CA TRP A 46 2.43 -0.01 -9.84
C TRP A 46 2.78 0.05 -8.35
N ASN A 47 2.48 1.18 -7.69
CA ASN A 47 2.67 1.35 -6.26
C ASN A 47 1.43 0.99 -5.44
N CYS A 48 0.33 0.59 -6.08
CA CYS A 48 -0.89 0.19 -5.39
C CYS A 48 -0.60 -1.03 -4.48
N PRO A 49 -0.79 -0.94 -3.15
CA PRO A 49 -0.49 -2.04 -2.22
C PRO A 49 -1.21 -3.35 -2.57
N CYS A 50 -2.34 -3.28 -3.28
CA CYS A 50 -3.08 -4.43 -3.78
C CYS A 50 -2.27 -5.33 -4.74
N LEU A 51 -1.25 -4.79 -5.41
CA LEU A 51 -0.34 -5.59 -6.26
C LEU A 51 0.64 -6.43 -5.45
N GLY A 52 0.67 -6.29 -4.13
CA GLY A 52 1.47 -7.15 -3.24
C GLY A 52 2.96 -7.15 -3.55
N GLY A 53 3.50 -6.08 -4.16
CA GLY A 53 4.90 -6.00 -4.56
C GLY A 53 5.29 -6.90 -5.75
N MET A 54 4.33 -7.56 -6.41
CA MET A 54 4.61 -8.41 -7.58
C MET A 54 5.27 -7.61 -8.70
N ALA A 55 4.90 -6.34 -8.84
CA ALA A 55 5.48 -5.43 -9.83
C ALA A 55 6.91 -5.00 -9.51
N THR A 56 7.43 -5.21 -8.29
CA THR A 56 8.75 -4.76 -7.84
C THR A 56 9.70 -5.91 -7.47
N GLY A 57 9.24 -7.16 -7.55
CA GLY A 57 10.05 -8.35 -7.30
C GLY A 57 11.00 -8.73 -8.45
N PRO A 58 11.74 -9.85 -8.33
CA PRO A 58 12.65 -10.34 -9.38
C PRO A 58 11.93 -10.66 -10.70
N CYS A 59 10.65 -11.02 -10.62
CA CYS A 59 9.78 -11.25 -11.77
C CYS A 59 8.92 -10.01 -12.13
N GLY A 60 9.24 -8.85 -11.57
CA GLY A 60 8.40 -7.66 -11.65
C GLY A 60 8.29 -7.10 -13.06
N VAL A 61 9.34 -7.24 -13.88
CA VAL A 61 9.29 -6.83 -15.30
C VAL A 61 8.27 -7.67 -16.06
N GLN A 62 8.36 -8.99 -15.96
CA GLN A 62 7.46 -9.93 -16.64
C GLN A 62 6.02 -9.75 -16.16
N PHE A 63 5.83 -9.53 -14.85
CA PHE A 63 4.51 -9.24 -14.29
C PHE A 63 3.93 -7.94 -14.85
N ARG A 64 4.72 -6.86 -14.90
CA ARG A 64 4.27 -5.57 -15.44
C ARG A 64 3.90 -5.69 -16.92
N GLU A 65 4.66 -6.43 -17.71
CA GLU A 65 4.38 -6.67 -19.12
C GLU A 65 3.08 -7.44 -19.32
N ALA A 66 2.93 -8.59 -18.64
CA ALA A 66 1.74 -9.42 -18.73
C ALA A 66 0.49 -8.68 -18.26
N PHE A 67 0.57 -7.97 -17.13
CA PHE A 67 -0.56 -7.22 -16.58
C PHE A 67 -0.93 -6.01 -17.45
N SER A 68 0.05 -5.32 -18.03
CA SER A 68 -0.21 -4.25 -19.01
C SER A 68 -0.91 -4.79 -20.25
N CYS A 69 -0.47 -5.93 -20.77
CA CYS A 69 -1.12 -6.57 -21.90
C CYS A 69 -2.58 -6.93 -21.59
N PHE A 70 -2.84 -7.54 -20.43
CA PHE A 70 -4.19 -7.89 -20.00
C PHE A 70 -5.09 -6.65 -19.86
N HIS A 71 -4.61 -5.58 -19.21
CA HIS A 71 -5.39 -4.37 -18.96
C HIS A 71 -5.75 -3.65 -20.27
N TYR A 72 -4.76 -3.46 -21.15
CA TYR A 72 -4.93 -2.76 -22.43
C TYR A 72 -5.47 -3.65 -23.56
N SER A 73 -5.63 -4.96 -23.36
CA SER A 73 -6.22 -5.86 -24.36
C SER A 73 -7.68 -5.51 -24.62
N THR A 74 -8.02 -5.43 -25.90
CA THR A 74 -9.39 -5.27 -26.43
C THR A 74 -10.02 -6.60 -26.84
N ASP A 75 -9.34 -7.73 -26.60
CA ASP A 75 -9.82 -9.06 -26.99
C ASP A 75 -10.84 -9.61 -26.01
N GLU A 76 -11.74 -10.47 -26.49
CA GLU A 76 -12.74 -11.18 -25.69
C GLU A 76 -12.50 -12.70 -25.81
N PRO A 77 -12.12 -13.41 -24.72
CA PRO A 77 -11.84 -12.91 -23.38
C PRO A 77 -10.50 -12.16 -23.28
N LYS A 78 -10.41 -11.20 -22.34
CA LYS A 78 -9.16 -10.47 -22.08
C LYS A 78 -8.02 -11.43 -21.73
N GLY A 79 -6.82 -11.14 -22.24
CA GLY A 79 -5.61 -11.93 -21.95
C GLY A 79 -5.37 -13.13 -22.88
N ASN A 80 -6.21 -13.34 -23.90
CA ASN A 80 -6.07 -14.46 -24.84
C ASN A 80 -4.73 -14.46 -25.61
N LYS A 81 -4.13 -13.29 -25.85
CA LYS A 81 -2.83 -13.14 -26.54
C LYS A 81 -1.61 -13.52 -25.69
N TYR A 82 -1.74 -13.59 -24.36
CA TYR A 82 -0.61 -13.88 -23.45
C TYR A 82 -0.74 -15.23 -22.73
N ALA A 83 -1.83 -15.98 -22.94
CA ALA A 83 -2.00 -17.33 -22.40
C ALA A 83 -1.02 -18.38 -22.98
N GLN A 84 -0.09 -17.96 -23.84
CA GLN A 84 0.84 -18.82 -24.58
C GLN A 84 2.32 -18.66 -24.15
N HIS A 85 2.60 -17.91 -23.09
CA HIS A 85 3.94 -17.83 -22.48
C HIS A 85 4.05 -18.70 -21.22
#